data_AF-A0A537NDV4-F1
#
_entry.id   AF-A0A537NDV4-F1
#
_cell.length_a   1.000
_cell.length_b   1.000
_cell.length_c   1.000
_cell.angle_alpha   90.00
_cell.angle_beta   90.00
_cell.angle_gamma   90.00
#
_symmetry.space_group_name_H-M   'P 1'
#
loop_
_entity.id
_entity.type
_entity.pdbx_description
1 polymer ?
#
loop_
_entity_poly.entity_id
_entity_poly.type
_entity_poly.pdbx_seq_one_letter_code
_entity_poly.pdbx_strand_id
1 'polypeptide(L)'
;MVASELGIVRVLIPRDPGAFSAHGMLVTDVQQEKSLTRITPMEQTSADEIEALFAKLEEAAVQDLVQERFARERVLTRRQAGMRYRGQSYEVPVAVPSLTHPQALAQLVERFHAAHQRRYGHRAATEAVEIVNFQVTAVGSIPKPRLKQFVAAAAGLTSPRDTRQVCFGATDAHDAPVWQRSDFSPAMRVVGPAVIEEKTSTIVLYPGQRAHVDEFLNVELELPH
;
A
#
# COMPACT_ATOMS: atom_id res chain seq x y z
N MET A 1 -5.23 24.28 0.80
CA MET A 1 -4.35 23.18 1.25
C MET A 1 -4.85 21.92 0.58
N VAL A 2 -3.97 21.18 -0.10
CA VAL A 2 -4.34 20.03 -0.96
C VAL A 2 -5.27 19.03 -0.25
N ALA A 3 -5.01 18.70 1.02
CA ALA A 3 -5.86 17.75 1.75
C ALA A 3 -7.31 18.24 1.91
N SER A 4 -7.52 19.52 2.25
CA SER A 4 -8.86 20.11 2.36
C SER A 4 -9.58 20.18 1.01
N GLU A 5 -8.86 20.51 -0.06
CA GLU A 5 -9.41 20.53 -1.44
C GLU A 5 -9.86 19.14 -1.91
N LEU A 6 -9.25 18.08 -1.37
CA LEU A 6 -9.60 16.69 -1.64
C LEU A 6 -10.65 16.11 -0.67
N GLY A 7 -11.20 16.91 0.26
CA GLY A 7 -12.16 16.45 1.27
C GLY A 7 -11.55 15.47 2.29
N ILE A 8 -10.22 15.44 2.43
CA ILE A 8 -9.53 14.64 3.43
C ILE A 8 -9.68 15.33 4.78
N VAL A 9 -10.08 14.59 5.81
CA VAL A 9 -10.32 15.11 7.18
C VAL A 9 -9.21 14.79 8.17
N ARG A 10 -8.34 13.83 7.83
CA ARG A 10 -7.22 13.38 8.68
C ARG A 10 -5.96 13.19 7.85
N VAL A 11 -4.83 13.69 8.36
CA VAL A 11 -3.51 13.50 7.75
C VAL A 11 -2.57 12.91 8.78
N LEU A 12 -1.94 11.77 8.46
CA LEU A 12 -0.95 11.13 9.31
C LEU A 12 0.45 11.51 8.82
N ILE A 13 1.26 12.11 9.69
CA ILE A 13 2.65 12.42 9.43
C ILE A 13 3.50 11.46 10.28
N PRO A 14 4.28 10.57 9.66
CA PRO A 14 5.04 9.58 10.40
C PRO A 14 6.16 10.22 11.23
N ARG A 15 6.69 9.49 12.22
CA ARG A 15 7.76 9.98 13.11
C ARG A 15 8.97 10.57 12.39
N ASP A 16 9.41 9.90 11.32
CA ASP A 16 10.60 10.27 10.54
C ASP A 16 10.18 10.53 9.07
N PRO A 17 9.48 11.65 8.78
CA PRO A 17 8.87 11.89 7.47
C PRO A 17 9.91 11.99 6.34
N GLY A 18 11.06 12.60 6.59
CA GLY A 18 12.14 12.70 5.60
C GLY A 18 12.85 11.37 5.31
N ALA A 19 12.69 10.35 6.16
CA ALA A 19 13.29 9.03 6.00
C ALA A 19 12.26 7.92 5.71
N PHE A 20 10.98 8.29 5.51
CA PHE A 20 9.89 7.31 5.45
C PHE A 20 10.04 6.33 4.27
N SER A 21 10.56 6.79 3.13
CA SER A 21 10.86 5.90 1.98
C SER A 21 11.91 4.84 2.31
N ALA A 22 12.94 5.19 3.09
CA ALA A 22 13.94 4.22 3.55
C ALA A 22 13.35 3.23 4.55
N HIS A 23 12.44 3.69 5.41
CA HIS A 23 11.67 2.79 6.28
C HIS A 23 10.85 1.78 5.47
N GLY A 24 10.21 2.23 4.39
CA GLY A 24 9.49 1.36 3.45
C GLY A 24 10.35 0.22 2.92
N MET A 25 11.61 0.49 2.53
CA MET A 25 12.53 -0.56 2.08
C MET A 25 12.86 -1.60 3.16
N LEU A 26 12.94 -1.17 4.43
CA LEU A 26 13.28 -2.08 5.55
C LEU A 26 12.14 -3.02 5.96
N VAL A 27 10.89 -2.69 5.61
CA VAL A 27 9.69 -3.45 6.01
C VAL A 27 9.01 -4.17 4.86
N THR A 28 9.53 -4.02 3.63
CA THR A 28 8.96 -4.61 2.43
C THR A 28 9.53 -6.01 2.20
N ASP A 29 8.64 -6.97 1.95
CA ASP A 29 9.04 -8.32 1.59
C ASP A 29 9.67 -8.33 0.20
N VAL A 30 10.68 -9.19 -0.02
CA VAL A 30 11.32 -9.30 -1.33
C VAL A 30 10.41 -10.08 -2.27
N GLN A 31 10.21 -9.57 -3.47
CA GLN A 31 9.32 -10.18 -4.45
C GLN A 31 10.06 -10.43 -5.77
N GLN A 32 9.85 -11.62 -6.33
CA GLN A 32 10.30 -11.97 -7.66
C GLN A 32 9.10 -12.32 -8.52
N GLU A 33 9.06 -11.78 -9.73
CA GLU A 33 7.95 -11.95 -10.66
C GLU A 33 8.39 -12.65 -11.93
N LYS A 34 7.58 -13.62 -12.37
CA LYS A 34 7.72 -14.28 -13.66
C LYS A 34 6.41 -14.19 -14.41
N SER A 35 6.49 -13.77 -15.67
CA SER A 35 5.34 -13.64 -16.55
C SER A 35 5.56 -14.38 -17.87
N LEU A 36 4.48 -14.92 -18.42
CA LEU A 36 4.45 -15.53 -19.75
C LEU A 36 3.23 -15.02 -20.53
N THR A 37 3.47 -14.35 -21.64
CA THR A 37 2.40 -13.97 -22.58
C THR A 37 2.11 -15.14 -23.51
N ARG A 38 0.90 -15.68 -23.41
CA ARG A 38 0.42 -16.77 -24.26
C ARG A 38 -1.11 -16.76 -24.30
N ILE A 39 -1.67 -16.49 -25.48
CA ILE A 39 -3.11 -16.58 -25.71
C ILE A 39 -3.54 -18.05 -25.54
N THR A 40 -4.45 -18.27 -24.62
CA THR A 40 -4.90 -19.59 -24.16
C THR A 40 -6.43 -19.57 -24.05
N PRO A 41 -7.15 -20.09 -25.06
CA PRO A 41 -8.60 -20.17 -25.02
C PRO A 41 -9.10 -21.14 -23.96
N MET A 42 -9.97 -20.68 -23.05
CA MET A 42 -10.44 -21.50 -21.92
C MET A 42 -11.26 -22.74 -22.35
N GLU A 43 -11.89 -22.69 -23.52
CA GLU A 43 -12.68 -23.81 -24.08
C GLU A 43 -11.82 -24.94 -24.65
N GLN A 44 -10.54 -24.67 -24.95
CA GLN A 44 -9.63 -25.59 -25.65
C GLN A 44 -8.42 -25.97 -24.80
N THR A 45 -8.42 -25.63 -23.51
CA THR A 45 -7.28 -25.84 -22.63
C THR A 45 -7.71 -26.58 -21.37
N SER A 46 -6.96 -27.62 -21.03
CA SER A 46 -7.17 -28.39 -19.81
C SER A 46 -6.63 -27.68 -18.57
N ALA A 47 -7.14 -28.06 -17.39
CA ALA A 47 -6.63 -27.53 -16.12
C ALA A 47 -5.15 -27.89 -15.92
N ASP A 48 -4.77 -29.10 -16.34
CA ASP A 48 -3.41 -29.63 -16.25
C ASP A 48 -2.42 -28.81 -17.09
N GLU A 49 -2.82 -28.33 -18.27
CA GLU A 49 -1.99 -27.45 -19.09
C GLU A 49 -1.72 -26.11 -18.42
N ILE A 50 -2.75 -25.49 -17.82
CA ILE A 50 -2.61 -24.23 -17.09
C ILE A 50 -1.76 -24.42 -15.83
N GLU A 51 -1.99 -25.51 -15.08
CA GLU A 51 -1.17 -25.88 -13.93
C GLU A 51 0.29 -26.08 -14.31
N ALA A 52 0.58 -26.76 -15.42
CA ALA A 52 1.95 -26.96 -15.89
C ALA A 52 2.64 -25.64 -16.27
N LEU A 53 1.91 -24.66 -16.80
CA LEU A 53 2.45 -23.32 -17.07
C LEU A 53 2.77 -22.58 -15.76
N PHE A 54 1.85 -22.58 -14.79
CA PHE A 54 2.09 -21.96 -13.50
C PHE A 54 3.22 -22.64 -12.73
N ALA A 55 3.30 -23.96 -12.71
CA ALA A 55 4.37 -24.69 -12.03
C ALA A 55 5.77 -24.31 -12.54
N LYS A 56 5.92 -24.09 -13.86
CA LYS A 56 7.19 -23.61 -14.44
C LYS A 56 7.54 -22.20 -13.99
N LEU A 57 6.56 -21.30 -13.96
CA LEU A 57 6.75 -19.91 -13.51
C LEU A 57 7.03 -19.84 -12.01
N GLU A 58 6.34 -20.66 -11.21
CA GLU A 58 6.57 -20.80 -9.77
C GLU A 58 7.97 -21.29 -9.47
N GLU A 59 8.43 -22.35 -10.13
CA GLU A 59 9.79 -22.84 -9.94
C GLU A 59 10.81 -21.76 -10.28
N ALA A 60 10.65 -21.08 -11.42
CA ALA A 60 11.56 -20.00 -11.81
C ALA A 60 11.56 -18.84 -10.80
N ALA A 61 10.40 -18.40 -10.31
CA ALA A 61 10.30 -17.30 -9.35
C ALA A 61 10.85 -17.69 -7.96
N VAL A 62 10.64 -18.93 -7.52
CA VAL A 62 11.18 -19.45 -6.26
C VAL A 62 12.71 -19.59 -6.35
N GLN A 63 13.24 -20.06 -7.48
CA GLN A 63 14.70 -20.20 -7.65
C GLN A 63 15.43 -18.87 -7.56
N ASP A 64 14.87 -17.79 -8.10
CA ASP A 64 15.46 -16.45 -7.96
C ASP A 64 15.58 -16.03 -6.48
N LEU A 65 14.52 -16.24 -5.68
CA LEU A 65 14.56 -15.95 -4.24
C LEU A 65 15.52 -16.86 -3.47
N VAL A 66 15.66 -18.13 -3.88
CA VAL A 66 16.65 -19.05 -3.27
C VAL A 66 18.07 -18.58 -3.57
N GLN A 67 18.35 -18.06 -4.77
CA GLN A 67 19.64 -17.44 -5.10
C GLN A 67 19.93 -16.21 -4.23
N GLU A 68 18.89 -15.48 -3.82
CA GLU A 68 18.94 -14.39 -2.85
C GLU A 68 18.97 -14.84 -1.38
N ARG A 69 19.20 -16.14 -1.13
CA ARG A 69 19.34 -16.75 0.21
C ARG A 69 18.05 -16.84 1.03
N PHE A 70 16.88 -16.76 0.41
CA PHE A 70 15.63 -17.10 1.07
C PHE A 70 15.48 -18.63 1.16
N ALA A 71 15.08 -19.12 2.34
CA ALA A 71 14.72 -20.53 2.51
C ALA A 71 13.44 -20.84 1.72
N ARG A 72 13.46 -21.90 0.93
CA ARG A 72 12.37 -22.25 0.00
C ARG A 72 11.02 -22.41 0.73
N GLU A 73 11.05 -22.95 1.94
CA GLU A 73 9.87 -23.19 2.78
C GLU A 73 9.23 -21.89 3.30
N ARG A 74 9.95 -20.77 3.20
CA ARG A 74 9.50 -19.43 3.60
C ARG A 74 9.08 -18.56 2.42
N VAL A 75 9.08 -19.11 1.21
CA VAL A 75 8.62 -18.43 0.00
C VAL A 75 7.15 -18.75 -0.23
N LEU A 76 6.33 -17.72 -0.42
CA LEU A 76 4.93 -17.86 -0.80
C LEU A 76 4.77 -17.50 -2.28
N THR A 77 4.01 -18.26 -3.04
CA THR A 77 3.67 -17.93 -4.43
C THR A 77 2.23 -17.43 -4.55
N ARG A 78 2.00 -16.52 -5.50
CA ARG A 78 0.68 -16.05 -5.90
C ARG A 78 0.59 -16.13 -7.41
N ARG A 79 -0.51 -16.70 -7.90
CA ARG A 79 -0.77 -16.83 -9.34
C ARG A 79 -1.83 -15.82 -9.77
N GLN A 80 -1.60 -15.22 -10.92
CA GLN A 80 -2.53 -14.31 -11.59
C GLN A 80 -2.56 -14.61 -13.09
N ALA A 81 -3.73 -14.44 -13.69
CA ALA A 81 -3.90 -14.47 -15.14
C ALA A 81 -4.58 -13.18 -15.57
N GLY A 82 -4.09 -12.53 -16.61
CA GLY A 82 -4.87 -11.53 -17.34
C GLY A 82 -5.78 -12.24 -18.31
N MET A 83 -7.06 -11.99 -18.12
CA MET A 83 -8.14 -12.65 -18.84
C MET A 83 -8.96 -11.60 -19.58
N ARG A 84 -9.50 -11.99 -20.72
CA ARG A 84 -10.39 -11.15 -21.52
C ARG A 84 -11.44 -11.97 -22.22
N TYR A 85 -12.52 -11.33 -22.66
CA TYR A 85 -13.37 -11.93 -23.68
C TYR A 85 -12.63 -11.92 -25.02
N ARG A 86 -12.82 -12.97 -25.83
CA ARG A 86 -12.21 -13.07 -27.16
C ARG A 86 -12.57 -11.82 -27.98
N GLY A 87 -11.56 -11.22 -28.61
CA GLY A 87 -11.71 -10.00 -29.42
C GLY A 87 -11.67 -8.68 -28.64
N GLN A 88 -11.64 -8.70 -27.30
CA GLN A 88 -11.43 -7.47 -26.53
C GLN A 88 -9.96 -7.03 -26.50
N SER A 89 -9.74 -5.72 -26.38
CA SER A 89 -8.39 -5.13 -26.32
C SER A 89 -7.81 -5.05 -24.91
N TYR A 90 -8.65 -5.11 -23.86
CA TYR A 90 -8.21 -4.93 -22.47
C TYR A 90 -8.38 -6.20 -21.66
N GLU A 91 -7.46 -6.36 -20.72
CA GLU A 91 -7.35 -7.53 -19.86
C GLU A 91 -7.82 -7.18 -18.45
N VAL A 92 -8.37 -8.16 -17.75
CA VAL A 92 -8.70 -8.07 -16.33
C VAL A 92 -7.79 -9.05 -15.57
N PRO A 93 -7.02 -8.58 -14.59
CA PRO A 93 -6.21 -9.47 -13.76
C PRO A 93 -7.13 -10.28 -12.83
N VAL A 94 -6.93 -11.60 -12.82
CA VAL A 94 -7.71 -12.55 -12.02
C VAL A 94 -6.76 -13.46 -11.25
N ALA A 95 -6.94 -13.54 -9.93
CA ALA A 95 -6.20 -14.46 -9.08
C ALA A 95 -6.57 -15.91 -9.42
N VAL A 96 -5.56 -16.75 -9.64
CA VAL A 96 -5.74 -18.15 -10.04
C VAL A 96 -5.44 -19.07 -8.85
N PRO A 97 -6.44 -19.73 -8.25
CA PRO A 97 -6.19 -20.78 -7.25
C PRO A 97 -5.62 -22.05 -7.91
N SER A 98 -5.33 -23.07 -7.10
CA SER A 98 -5.09 -24.41 -7.65
C SER A 98 -6.30 -24.89 -8.45
N LEU A 99 -6.04 -25.47 -9.61
CA LEU A 99 -7.01 -25.96 -10.58
C LEU A 99 -7.18 -27.49 -10.54
N THR A 100 -6.87 -28.11 -9.41
CA THR A 100 -6.81 -29.57 -9.24
C THR A 100 -8.16 -30.25 -9.09
N HIS A 101 -9.24 -29.52 -8.84
CA HIS A 101 -10.60 -30.08 -8.71
C HIS A 101 -11.44 -29.88 -9.98
N PRO A 102 -12.44 -30.75 -10.25
CA PRO A 102 -13.16 -30.76 -11.53
C PRO A 102 -13.86 -29.45 -11.93
N GLN A 103 -14.22 -28.61 -10.95
CA GLN A 103 -14.93 -27.34 -11.20
C GLN A 103 -13.99 -26.13 -11.30
N ALA A 104 -12.68 -26.31 -11.15
CA ALA A 104 -11.77 -25.19 -10.96
C ALA A 104 -11.69 -24.24 -12.17
N LEU A 105 -11.69 -24.78 -13.39
CA LEU A 105 -11.70 -23.96 -14.61
C LEU A 105 -12.97 -23.13 -14.73
N ALA A 106 -14.14 -23.74 -14.50
CA ALA A 106 -15.41 -23.02 -14.52
C ALA A 106 -15.45 -21.92 -13.44
N GLN A 107 -14.91 -22.20 -12.25
CA GLN A 107 -14.78 -21.20 -11.18
C GLN A 107 -13.81 -20.08 -11.55
N LEU A 108 -12.73 -20.35 -12.28
CA LEU A 108 -11.81 -19.33 -12.76
C LEU A 108 -12.49 -18.40 -13.79
N VAL A 109 -13.26 -18.96 -14.71
CA VAL A 109 -14.05 -18.19 -15.69
C VAL A 109 -15.09 -17.30 -14.97
N GLU A 110 -15.82 -17.84 -13.98
CA GLU A 110 -16.74 -17.03 -13.18
C GLU A 110 -16.04 -15.92 -12.38
N ARG A 111 -14.84 -16.19 -11.85
CA ARG A 111 -14.02 -15.15 -11.19
C ARG A 111 -13.68 -14.01 -12.16
N PHE A 112 -13.36 -14.33 -13.41
CA PHE A 112 -13.15 -13.33 -14.45
C PHE A 112 -14.43 -12.53 -14.72
N HIS A 113 -15.57 -13.18 -14.93
CA HIS A 113 -16.83 -12.48 -15.15
C HIS A 113 -17.17 -11.51 -14.01
N ALA A 114 -16.99 -11.94 -12.76
CA ALA A 114 -17.21 -11.11 -11.58
C ALA A 114 -16.21 -9.94 -11.51
N ALA A 115 -14.93 -10.16 -11.86
CA ALA A 115 -13.92 -9.11 -11.89
C ALA A 115 -14.21 -8.08 -12.97
N HIS A 116 -14.62 -8.53 -14.17
CA HIS A 116 -15.01 -7.65 -15.27
C HIS A 116 -16.25 -6.81 -14.89
N GLN A 117 -17.26 -7.40 -14.27
CA GLN A 117 -18.44 -6.66 -13.80
C GLN A 117 -18.09 -5.61 -12.74
N ARG A 118 -17.22 -5.94 -11.78
CA ARG A 118 -16.74 -4.94 -10.80
C ARG A 118 -15.99 -3.79 -11.47
N ARG A 119 -15.19 -4.07 -12.50
CA ARG A 119 -14.32 -3.08 -13.15
C ARG A 119 -15.07 -2.19 -14.16
N TYR A 120 -16.01 -2.76 -14.91
CA TYR A 120 -16.66 -2.12 -16.06
C TYR A 120 -18.21 -2.08 -15.97
N GLY A 121 -18.80 -2.56 -14.88
CA GLY A 121 -20.24 -2.53 -14.65
C GLY A 121 -21.06 -3.59 -15.38
N HIS A 122 -20.45 -4.46 -16.19
CA HIS A 122 -21.15 -5.49 -16.97
C HIS A 122 -20.32 -6.77 -17.15
N ARG A 123 -20.96 -7.87 -17.53
CA ARG A 123 -20.31 -9.15 -17.92
C ARG A 123 -21.00 -9.73 -19.15
N ALA A 124 -20.25 -10.44 -19.99
CA ALA A 124 -20.75 -11.11 -21.19
C ALA A 124 -20.64 -12.62 -21.03
N ALA A 125 -21.55 -13.22 -20.26
CA ALA A 125 -21.44 -14.62 -19.81
C ALA A 125 -21.45 -15.66 -20.96
N THR A 126 -21.88 -15.28 -22.16
CA THR A 126 -21.90 -16.15 -23.35
C THR A 126 -20.68 -16.01 -24.24
N GLU A 127 -19.82 -15.01 -23.99
CA GLU A 127 -18.63 -14.75 -24.80
C GLU A 127 -17.47 -15.66 -24.36
N ALA A 128 -16.74 -16.18 -25.35
CA ALA A 128 -15.57 -17.01 -25.10
C ALA A 128 -14.50 -16.22 -24.32
N VAL A 129 -13.87 -16.88 -23.33
CA VAL A 129 -12.85 -16.28 -22.48
C VAL A 129 -11.46 -16.83 -22.83
N GLU A 130 -10.46 -15.96 -22.81
CA GLU A 130 -9.07 -16.33 -23.06
C GLU A 130 -8.17 -15.76 -21.97
N ILE A 131 -7.21 -16.56 -21.50
CA ILE A 131 -6.05 -16.06 -20.78
C ILE A 131 -5.05 -15.55 -21.82
N VAL A 132 -4.43 -14.41 -21.57
CA VAL A 132 -3.45 -13.82 -22.49
C VAL A 132 -2.08 -13.65 -21.86
N ASN A 133 -2.01 -13.53 -20.54
CA ASN A 133 -0.77 -13.63 -19.77
C ASN A 133 -0.97 -14.45 -18.49
N PHE A 134 0.09 -15.16 -18.12
CA PHE A 134 0.25 -15.87 -16.85
C PHE A 134 1.30 -15.13 -16.04
N GLN A 135 1.06 -14.95 -14.75
CA GLN A 135 1.96 -14.24 -13.85
C GLN A 135 2.05 -14.97 -12.52
N VAL A 136 3.27 -15.13 -12.03
CA VAL A 136 3.56 -15.63 -10.69
C VAL A 136 4.40 -14.61 -9.97
N THR A 137 3.97 -14.25 -8.76
CA THR A 137 4.76 -13.47 -7.81
C THR A 137 5.17 -14.40 -6.67
N ALA A 138 6.47 -14.62 -6.51
CA ALA A 138 7.04 -15.27 -5.33
C ALA A 138 7.45 -14.20 -4.30
N VAL A 139 7.17 -14.46 -3.02
CA VAL A 139 7.37 -13.51 -1.92
C VAL A 139 8.26 -14.15 -0.86
N GLY A 140 9.47 -13.59 -0.69
CA GLY A 140 10.40 -13.90 0.38
C GLY A 140 10.15 -13.01 1.59
N SER A 141 9.64 -13.58 2.68
CA SER A 141 9.32 -12.81 3.88
C SER A 141 10.58 -12.43 4.66
N ILE A 142 10.76 -11.15 4.95
CA ILE A 142 11.83 -10.67 5.84
C ILE A 142 11.28 -10.49 7.27
N PRO A 143 12.07 -10.78 8.32
CA PRO A 143 11.68 -10.43 9.68
C PRO A 143 11.48 -8.91 9.79
N LYS A 144 10.22 -8.48 9.94
CA LYS A 144 9.90 -7.05 10.06
C LYS A 144 10.31 -6.54 11.44
N PRO A 145 11.01 -5.39 11.53
CA PRO A 145 11.34 -4.81 12.82
C PRO A 145 10.06 -4.50 13.60
N ARG A 146 10.06 -4.77 14.91
CA ARG A 146 8.96 -4.35 15.77
C ARG A 146 8.99 -2.83 15.88
N LEU A 147 7.84 -2.20 15.62
CA LEU A 147 7.70 -0.77 15.87
C LEU A 147 7.84 -0.52 17.37
N LYS A 148 8.71 0.43 17.72
CA LYS A 148 8.90 0.86 19.10
C LYS A 148 7.72 1.72 19.51
N GLN A 149 6.97 1.27 20.50
CA GLN A 149 6.03 2.11 21.23
C GLN A 149 6.77 2.98 22.24
N PHE A 150 6.33 4.21 22.37
CA PHE A 150 6.80 5.17 23.34
C PHE A 150 5.74 5.30 24.43
N VAL A 151 6.18 5.36 25.68
CA VAL A 151 5.30 5.65 26.80
C VAL A 151 5.38 7.15 27.05
N ALA A 152 4.25 7.79 27.34
CA ALA A 152 4.23 9.18 27.78
C ALA A 152 5.16 9.32 29.01
N ALA A 153 6.13 10.23 28.92
CA ALA A 153 6.89 10.62 30.09
C ALA A 153 5.92 11.23 31.12
N ALA A 154 6.22 11.10 32.42
CA ALA A 154 5.50 11.85 33.45
C ALA A 154 5.46 13.33 33.03
N ALA A 155 4.28 13.94 33.11
CA ALA A 155 3.95 15.24 32.51
C ALA A 155 4.99 16.33 32.85
N GLY A 156 6.02 16.45 32.03
CA GLY A 156 6.86 17.62 31.93
C GLY A 156 6.14 18.62 31.04
N LEU A 157 6.08 19.89 31.45
CA LEU A 157 5.51 20.96 30.65
C LEU A 157 6.41 21.19 29.42
N THR A 158 6.19 20.48 28.32
CA THR A 158 6.80 20.83 27.04
C THR A 158 6.23 22.18 26.62
N SER A 159 7.12 23.15 26.41
CA SER A 159 6.76 24.50 25.97
C SER A 159 7.26 24.75 24.55
N PRO A 160 6.63 25.65 23.77
CA PRO A 160 7.20 26.13 22.51
C PRO A 160 8.60 26.69 22.73
N ARG A 161 9.49 26.51 21.75
CA ARG A 161 10.85 27.06 21.81
C ARG A 161 10.90 28.54 21.49
N ASP A 162 9.98 28.98 20.64
CA ASP A 162 9.92 30.35 20.13
C ASP A 162 8.49 30.65 19.65
N THR A 163 8.24 31.91 19.25
CA THR A 163 7.03 32.34 18.55
C THR A 163 7.43 33.14 17.32
N ARG A 164 6.82 32.84 16.18
CA ARG A 164 7.11 33.53 14.91
C ARG A 164 5.84 33.97 14.21
N GLN A 165 5.91 35.10 13.52
CA GLN A 165 4.83 35.54 12.66
C GLN A 165 4.77 34.64 11.41
N VAL A 166 3.61 34.03 11.16
CA VAL A 166 3.36 33.13 10.03
C VAL A 166 2.12 33.59 9.27
N CYS A 167 2.23 33.70 7.95
CA CYS A 167 1.13 34.09 7.08
C CYS A 167 0.47 32.86 6.44
N PHE A 168 -0.82 32.67 6.66
CA PHE A 168 -1.64 31.58 6.09
C PHE A 168 -2.48 32.03 4.89
N GLY A 169 -2.38 33.31 4.53
CA GLY A 169 -3.00 33.98 3.40
C GLY A 169 -2.41 35.39 3.25
N ALA A 170 -2.81 36.12 2.19
CA ALA A 170 -2.23 37.44 1.89
C ALA A 170 -2.38 38.47 3.02
N THR A 171 -3.41 38.33 3.85
CA THR A 171 -3.70 39.24 4.99
C THR A 171 -3.90 38.48 6.30
N ASP A 172 -3.53 37.20 6.35
CA ASP A 172 -3.83 36.30 7.48
C ASP A 172 -2.54 35.92 8.23
N ALA A 173 -1.98 36.89 8.95
CA ALA A 173 -0.75 36.73 9.72
C ALA A 173 -1.07 36.44 11.19
N HIS A 174 -0.44 35.40 11.75
CA HIS A 174 -0.62 34.97 13.14
C HIS A 174 0.73 34.80 13.82
N ASP A 175 0.80 35.12 15.11
CA ASP A 175 1.90 34.70 15.97
C ASP A 175 1.74 33.21 16.28
N ALA A 176 2.56 32.38 15.64
CA ALA A 176 2.50 30.94 15.76
C ALA A 176 3.62 30.44 16.70
N PRO A 177 3.29 29.68 17.77
CA PRO A 177 4.30 28.99 18.56
C PRO A 177 5.07 27.99 17.69
N VAL A 178 6.39 28.01 17.84
CA VAL A 178 7.32 27.10 17.16
C VAL A 178 7.74 26.01 18.13
N TRP A 179 7.38 24.78 17.79
CA TRP A 179 7.69 23.59 18.56
C TRP A 179 8.84 22.84 17.93
N GLN A 180 9.69 22.22 18.74
CA GLN A 180 10.63 21.22 18.23
C GLN A 180 10.02 19.83 18.33
N ARG A 181 10.03 19.11 17.21
CA ARG A 181 9.45 17.76 17.11
C ARG A 181 10.06 16.75 18.08
N SER A 182 11.33 16.91 18.46
CA SER A 182 12.04 16.03 19.41
C SER A 182 11.49 16.10 20.84
N ASP A 183 10.77 17.18 21.16
CA ASP A 183 10.30 17.46 22.52
C ASP A 183 8.87 16.90 22.73
N PHE A 184 8.31 16.28 21.69
CA PHE A 184 6.96 15.70 21.69
C PHE A 184 6.95 14.33 22.36
N SER A 185 5.92 14.10 23.16
CA SER A 185 5.63 12.82 23.80
C SER A 185 4.27 12.28 23.33
N PRO A 186 4.04 10.96 23.44
CA PRO A 186 2.73 10.37 23.18
C PRO A 186 1.62 11.09 23.95
N ALA A 187 0.44 11.15 23.33
CA ALA A 187 -0.75 11.85 23.79
C ALA A 187 -0.68 13.39 23.79
N MET A 188 0.46 13.99 23.41
CA MET A 188 0.56 15.44 23.25
C MET A 188 -0.43 15.96 22.21
N ARG A 189 -0.96 17.15 22.46
CA ARG A 189 -1.89 17.85 21.57
C ARG A 189 -1.40 19.26 21.29
N VAL A 190 -1.47 19.69 20.05
CA VAL A 190 -1.13 21.05 19.61
C VAL A 190 -2.28 21.59 18.79
N VAL A 191 -2.71 22.81 19.08
CA VAL A 191 -3.77 23.51 18.33
C VAL A 191 -3.12 24.57 17.46
N GLY A 192 -3.55 24.67 16.21
CA GLY A 192 -3.09 25.70 15.28
C GLY A 192 -3.70 27.09 15.57
N PRO A 193 -3.05 28.18 15.16
CA PRO A 193 -1.85 28.22 14.32
C PRO A 193 -0.59 27.81 15.08
N ALA A 194 0.25 26.96 14.49
CA ALA A 194 1.50 26.52 15.09
C ALA A 194 2.45 25.94 14.04
N VAL A 195 3.75 25.98 14.32
CA VAL A 195 4.79 25.38 13.48
C VAL A 195 5.53 24.33 14.29
N ILE A 196 5.74 23.14 13.72
CA ILE A 196 6.50 22.06 14.34
C ILE A 196 7.72 21.79 13.45
N GLU A 197 8.90 22.12 13.96
CA GLU A 197 10.16 21.97 13.25
C GLU A 197 10.84 20.65 13.59
N GLU A 198 11.37 20.01 12.55
CA GLU A 198 12.21 18.82 12.62
C GLU A 198 13.40 19.00 11.68
N LYS A 199 14.42 18.15 11.83
CA LYS A 199 15.62 18.20 10.98
C LYS A 199 15.33 17.99 9.49
N THR A 200 14.30 17.21 9.17
CA THR A 200 14.01 16.77 7.80
C THR A 200 12.69 17.28 7.24
N SER A 201 11.88 17.94 8.06
CA SER A 201 10.54 18.41 7.68
C SER A 201 10.06 19.53 8.60
N THR A 202 9.00 20.22 8.18
CA THR A 202 8.29 21.22 8.97
C THR A 202 6.80 21.00 8.81
N ILE A 203 6.09 20.82 9.93
CA ILE A 203 4.64 20.66 9.94
C ILE A 203 4.04 22.02 10.29
N VAL A 204 3.13 22.48 9.46
CA VAL A 204 2.45 23.76 9.65
C VAL A 204 0.98 23.48 9.96
N LEU A 205 0.54 23.88 11.15
CA LEU A 205 -0.85 23.80 11.58
C LEU A 205 -1.53 25.12 11.29
N TYR A 206 -2.56 25.10 10.45
CA TYR A 206 -3.39 26.26 10.16
C TYR A 206 -4.32 26.57 11.33
N PRO A 207 -4.81 27.82 11.46
CA PRO A 207 -5.84 28.16 12.43
C PRO A 207 -7.01 27.15 12.43
N GLY A 208 -7.39 26.67 13.62
CA GLY A 208 -8.48 25.71 13.79
C GLY A 208 -8.11 24.23 13.58
N GLN A 209 -6.93 23.92 13.04
CA GLN A 209 -6.43 22.55 12.96
C GLN A 209 -5.91 22.06 14.31
N ARG A 210 -5.88 20.74 14.48
CA ARG A 210 -5.34 20.10 15.68
C ARG A 210 -4.37 19.00 15.30
N ALA A 211 -3.30 18.88 16.07
CA ALA A 211 -2.36 17.78 15.98
C ALA A 211 -2.41 16.93 17.24
N HIS A 212 -2.37 15.62 17.08
CA HIS A 212 -2.25 14.64 18.15
C HIS A 212 -1.04 13.73 17.91
N VAL A 213 -0.28 13.44 18.97
CA VAL A 213 0.87 12.53 18.91
C VAL A 213 0.45 11.16 19.41
N ASP A 214 0.58 10.14 18.56
CA ASP A 214 0.26 8.75 18.94
C ASP A 214 1.39 8.07 19.74
N GLU A 215 1.18 6.80 20.10
CA GLU A 215 2.15 5.97 20.82
C GLU A 215 3.42 5.61 20.01
N PHE A 216 3.42 5.80 18.70
CA PHE A 216 4.56 5.59 17.82
C PHE A 216 5.31 6.89 17.50
N LEU A 217 4.86 8.01 18.08
CA LEU A 217 5.28 9.35 17.72
C LEU A 217 4.98 9.68 16.26
N ASN A 218 3.86 9.25 15.70
CA ASN A 218 3.29 9.89 14.52
C ASN A 218 2.51 11.13 14.95
N VAL A 219 2.35 12.09 14.03
CA VAL A 219 1.51 13.27 14.21
C VAL A 219 0.25 13.11 13.36
N GLU A 220 -0.89 12.99 14.00
CA GLU A 220 -2.19 12.98 13.36
C GLU A 220 -2.77 14.40 13.33
N LEU A 221 -3.01 14.93 12.14
CA LEU A 221 -3.69 16.19 11.93
C LEU A 221 -5.18 15.96 11.72
N GLU A 222 -5.99 16.66 12.50
CA GLU A 222 -7.43 16.81 12.29
C GLU A 222 -7.69 18.14 11.59
N LEU A 223 -8.37 18.05 10.45
CA LEU A 223 -8.72 19.20 9.63
C LEU A 223 -10.16 19.63 9.96
N PRO A 224 -10.44 20.93 10.08
CA PRO A 224 -11.81 21.41 10.25
C PRO A 224 -12.64 21.05 9.01
N HIS A 225 -13.93 20.76 9.24
CA HIS A 225 -14.92 20.52 8.19
C HIS A 225 -15.20 21.78 7.37
#